data_AF-A0A2D5A9B3-F1
#
_entry.id   AF-A0A2D5A9B3-F1
#
_cell.length_a   1.000
_cell.length_b   1.000
_cell.length_c   1.000
_cell.angle_alpha   90.00
_cell.angle_beta   90.00
_cell.angle_gamma   90.00
#
_symmetry.space_group_name_H-M   'P 1'
#
loop_
_entity.id
_entity.type
_entity.pdbx_description
1 polymer ?
#
loop_
_entity_poly.entity_id
_entity_poly.type
_entity_poly.pdbx_seq_one_letter_code
_entity_poly.pdbx_strand_id
1 'polypeptide(L)'
;MTPPNPRRTLIFVTTLGLTGLLSFVGAGCEGEPPASLDSAGSAVDPTVEIVGPVTAMKPSDPPAPAEPGVAGPPAPPAPIDAGVAGPPAPAAEPNARPSPRLLITGATILTDFVQGENGRWEAMALDESTVAVQDGAVEGIYAASNVVMRPNDVVVTGRGRFVMVAPLVIGGGEGSAWLEGGRLVDALLAGVGGIILPDSIVDSRGARCVSARTLRKEIPAAELIAAAEDAGGEDEAPLPTLSTDGRVLDAFSKMLAARVRGGESNIELLANLTRIPAEANGRPELGTITIGARPKLLVLEANPIENPQAILDPFAMVIDDRAARKAEILVLRQASDRGLGVREQVAGERPAVESPGPLRWWLNTTQGQVFGGAVASVERGRLDYVAVSGEPRFDRAVGVLRLDPEAGQPNLELDYSGPPESFRIVTTPTEDGLAVDLQIVSREAIEAASPGSSFPPIVDLAIDLDLHRERLMASEGVLEIDLQELLYGNGPIGLGPRRFRFTPIEPEACPPCFEGFERVWSLEVLDTDAEPISVAGTATVAFRAGRPSRIQFMTGIDPVWVDEYPQVDRIPLD
;
A
#
# COMPACT_ATOMS: atom_id res chain seq x y z
N MET A 1 31.64 65.99 -10.72
CA MET A 1 31.10 65.86 -12.09
C MET A 1 29.83 65.04 -11.98
N THR A 2 28.70 65.62 -12.36
CA THR A 2 27.37 65.00 -12.50
C THR A 2 27.32 64.08 -13.75
N PRO A 3 26.29 63.22 -13.87
CA PRO A 3 26.30 61.93 -14.60
C PRO A 3 25.84 62.06 -16.07
N PRO A 4 25.62 60.92 -16.75
CA PRO A 4 24.34 60.78 -17.45
C PRO A 4 23.72 59.37 -17.38
N ASN A 5 22.45 59.31 -16.93
CA ASN A 5 21.37 58.61 -17.64
C ASN A 5 20.89 59.55 -18.78
N PRO A 6 20.08 59.19 -19.81
CA PRO A 6 19.18 58.02 -19.95
C PRO A 6 19.11 57.41 -21.38
N ARG A 7 18.25 56.40 -21.62
CA ARG A 7 17.25 56.45 -22.72
C ARG A 7 16.18 55.36 -22.61
N ARG A 8 14.94 55.84 -22.55
CA ARG A 8 13.68 55.12 -22.82
C ARG A 8 13.61 54.70 -24.30
N THR A 9 13.02 53.53 -24.55
CA THR A 9 12.15 53.33 -25.72
C THR A 9 10.93 52.53 -25.27
N LEU A 10 9.79 53.23 -25.22
CA LEU A 10 8.44 52.67 -25.27
C LEU A 10 8.03 52.61 -26.75
N ILE A 11 6.93 51.90 -27.07
CA ILE A 11 6.17 51.79 -28.35
C ILE A 11 6.31 50.36 -28.97
N PHE A 12 5.30 49.58 -29.39
CA PHE A 12 3.87 49.77 -29.74
C PHE A 12 3.04 48.50 -29.36
N VAL A 13 1.77 48.72 -29.05
CA VAL A 13 0.68 47.73 -29.00
C VAL A 13 0.25 47.35 -30.42
N THR A 14 0.05 46.05 -30.70
CA THR A 14 -0.99 45.59 -31.65
C THR A 14 -1.47 44.16 -31.36
N THR A 15 -2.77 44.11 -31.07
CA THR A 15 -3.80 43.05 -31.04
C THR A 15 -3.71 41.89 -32.05
N LEU A 16 -4.00 40.68 -31.56
CA LEU A 16 -4.77 39.55 -32.12
C LEU A 16 -4.58 38.36 -31.15
N GLY A 17 -5.53 37.62 -30.60
CA GLY A 17 -6.95 37.40 -30.80
C GLY A 17 -7.25 35.99 -30.23
N LEU A 18 -8.47 35.79 -29.73
CA LEU A 18 -9.09 34.51 -29.30
C LEU A 18 -8.76 33.91 -27.92
N THR A 19 -9.71 34.15 -27.00
CA THR A 19 -10.54 33.15 -26.31
C THR A 19 -9.94 31.76 -26.02
N GLY A 20 -9.84 31.46 -24.73
CA GLY A 20 -9.83 30.10 -24.20
C GLY A 20 -10.07 30.14 -22.69
N LEU A 21 -11.34 30.05 -22.28
CA LEU A 21 -11.68 29.61 -20.92
C LEU A 21 -10.98 28.26 -20.69
N LEU A 22 -10.05 28.22 -19.73
CA LEU A 22 -9.62 26.97 -19.12
C LEU A 22 -10.07 27.00 -17.66
N SER A 23 -11.20 26.35 -17.44
CA SER A 23 -11.61 25.82 -16.16
C SER A 23 -10.49 24.90 -15.68
N PHE A 24 -9.73 25.31 -14.67
CA PHE A 24 -8.86 24.40 -13.93
C PHE A 24 -9.77 23.54 -13.06
N VAL A 25 -10.14 22.36 -13.56
CA VAL A 25 -10.59 21.26 -12.71
C VAL A 25 -9.32 20.76 -12.02
N GLY A 26 -9.16 21.09 -10.74
CA GLY A 26 -8.07 20.57 -9.94
C GLY A 26 -8.18 19.05 -9.89
N ALA A 27 -7.13 18.37 -10.35
CA ALA A 27 -6.96 16.93 -10.15
C ALA A 27 -6.78 16.70 -8.64
N GLY A 28 -7.88 16.38 -7.95
CA GLY A 28 -7.95 16.42 -6.49
C GLY A 28 -7.08 15.40 -5.79
N CYS A 29 -6.92 14.19 -6.34
CA CYS A 29 -6.13 13.12 -5.71
C CYS A 29 -5.59 12.07 -6.69
N GLU A 30 -5.77 12.27 -8.01
CA GLU A 30 -5.34 11.31 -9.04
C GLU A 30 -3.95 11.70 -9.57
N GLY A 31 -2.93 11.05 -9.02
CA GLY A 31 -1.69 10.80 -9.74
C GLY A 31 -1.81 9.47 -10.49
N GLU A 32 -2.76 9.33 -11.41
CA GLU A 32 -2.67 8.25 -12.40
C GLU A 32 -1.57 8.62 -13.41
N PRO A 33 -0.57 7.75 -13.68
CA PRO A 33 0.21 7.88 -14.91
C PRO A 33 -0.77 7.72 -16.09
N PRO A 34 -0.61 8.47 -17.19
CA PRO A 34 -1.68 8.65 -18.17
C PRO A 34 -2.11 7.32 -18.78
N ALA A 35 -3.34 6.88 -18.46
CA ALA A 35 -4.08 5.90 -19.22
C ALA A 35 -5.13 6.66 -20.04
N SER A 36 -5.05 6.49 -21.36
CA SER A 36 -5.96 7.10 -22.34
C SER A 36 -7.42 6.70 -22.08
N LEU A 37 -8.27 7.70 -21.89
CA LEU A 37 -9.71 7.63 -22.06
C LEU A 37 -10.07 7.30 -23.52
N ASP A 38 -10.96 6.34 -23.73
CA ASP A 38 -12.25 6.63 -24.37
C ASP A 38 -13.22 5.46 -24.18
N SER A 39 -14.31 5.75 -23.46
CA SER A 39 -15.55 4.97 -23.50
C SER A 39 -16.49 5.61 -24.53
N ALA A 40 -16.97 4.84 -25.50
CA ALA A 40 -18.22 5.14 -26.20
C ALA A 40 -18.93 3.82 -26.52
N GLY A 41 -20.14 3.66 -25.98
CA GLY A 41 -20.87 2.41 -26.01
C GLY A 41 -21.49 2.04 -27.35
N SER A 42 -21.91 0.78 -27.46
CA SER A 42 -23.10 0.42 -28.22
C SER A 42 -23.65 -0.91 -27.72
N ALA A 43 -24.89 -0.88 -27.26
CA ALA A 43 -25.71 -2.04 -26.95
C ALA A 43 -26.11 -2.79 -28.24
N VAL A 44 -26.04 -4.12 -28.24
CA VAL A 44 -26.95 -5.02 -28.99
C VAL A 44 -27.06 -6.35 -28.21
N ASP A 45 -28.31 -6.75 -27.96
CA ASP A 45 -28.79 -7.94 -27.24
C ASP A 45 -28.71 -9.24 -28.11
N PRO A 46 -28.97 -10.44 -27.53
CA PRO A 46 -28.47 -11.73 -27.98
C PRO A 46 -29.47 -12.55 -28.84
N THR A 47 -28.94 -13.50 -29.61
CA THR A 47 -29.54 -14.79 -30.03
C THR A 47 -28.54 -15.42 -31.02
N VAL A 48 -28.14 -16.69 -30.91
CA VAL A 48 -28.88 -17.86 -31.39
C VAL A 48 -28.39 -19.13 -30.68
N GLU A 49 -29.36 -19.95 -30.28
CA GLU A 49 -29.30 -21.29 -29.70
C GLU A 49 -29.17 -22.42 -30.77
N ILE A 50 -28.44 -23.49 -30.38
CA ILE A 50 -28.67 -24.96 -30.61
C ILE A 50 -28.60 -25.46 -32.09
N VAL A 51 -27.87 -26.53 -32.48
CA VAL A 51 -28.05 -27.99 -32.26
C VAL A 51 -26.77 -28.78 -32.71
N GLY A 52 -26.38 -29.85 -31.99
CA GLY A 52 -25.23 -30.78 -32.26
C GLY A 52 -25.46 -31.81 -33.40
N PRO A 53 -25.00 -33.10 -33.35
CA PRO A 53 -24.06 -33.79 -32.45
C PRO A 53 -23.01 -34.71 -33.15
N VAL A 54 -22.19 -35.35 -32.30
CA VAL A 54 -21.18 -36.44 -32.42
C VAL A 54 -21.27 -37.44 -33.59
N THR A 55 -20.11 -37.81 -34.16
CA THR A 55 -19.82 -39.22 -34.55
C THR A 55 -18.33 -39.54 -34.44
N ALA A 56 -18.02 -40.71 -33.85
CA ALA A 56 -16.71 -41.29 -33.66
C ALA A 56 -16.29 -42.17 -34.85
N MET A 57 -15.00 -42.20 -35.22
CA MET A 57 -14.37 -43.34 -35.90
C MET A 57 -12.88 -43.47 -35.51
N LYS A 58 -12.46 -44.73 -35.38
CA LYS A 58 -11.20 -45.28 -34.84
C LYS A 58 -10.17 -45.55 -35.99
N PRO A 59 -8.97 -46.15 -35.76
CA PRO A 59 -7.68 -45.70 -36.30
C PRO A 59 -7.15 -46.55 -37.47
N SER A 60 -6.14 -46.04 -38.18
CA SER A 60 -5.37 -46.78 -39.19
C SER A 60 -3.87 -46.64 -38.91
N ASP A 61 -3.20 -47.79 -38.78
CA ASP A 61 -1.75 -47.98 -38.58
C ASP A 61 -0.89 -47.58 -39.81
N PRO A 62 0.45 -47.46 -39.65
CA PRO A 62 1.31 -46.63 -40.50
C PRO A 62 2.04 -47.42 -41.62
N PRO A 63 2.59 -46.76 -42.64
CA PRO A 63 3.64 -47.33 -43.46
C PRO A 63 5.05 -46.80 -43.11
N ALA A 64 6.01 -47.72 -43.11
CA ALA A 64 7.44 -47.55 -42.84
C ALA A 64 8.22 -47.27 -44.18
N PRO A 65 9.56 -47.08 -44.18
CA PRO A 65 10.21 -45.94 -44.85
C PRO A 65 10.97 -46.27 -46.16
N ALA A 66 11.36 -45.23 -46.90
CA ALA A 66 12.45 -45.31 -47.89
C ALA A 66 13.17 -43.94 -48.03
N GLU A 67 14.50 -43.94 -47.86
CA GLU A 67 15.46 -42.86 -48.18
C GLU A 67 16.00 -43.02 -49.63
N PRO A 68 17.03 -42.26 -50.09
CA PRO A 68 17.11 -40.82 -50.36
C PRO A 68 17.54 -40.52 -51.83
N GLY A 69 17.38 -39.28 -52.32
CA GLY A 69 17.95 -38.91 -53.63
C GLY A 69 17.81 -37.42 -53.99
N VAL A 70 18.96 -36.76 -54.19
CA VAL A 70 19.13 -35.35 -54.62
C VAL A 70 19.46 -35.28 -56.11
N ALA A 71 18.76 -34.43 -56.87
CA ALA A 71 19.18 -33.69 -58.09
C ALA A 71 17.94 -32.94 -58.63
N GLY A 72 17.86 -31.60 -58.71
CA GLY A 72 18.51 -30.71 -59.69
C GLY A 72 17.41 -29.94 -60.48
N PRO A 73 17.59 -28.66 -60.89
CA PRO A 73 16.49 -27.68 -61.05
C PRO A 73 16.02 -27.45 -62.50
N PRO A 74 14.80 -26.89 -62.69
CA PRO A 74 14.58 -25.82 -63.71
C PRO A 74 13.54 -24.77 -63.24
N ALA A 75 13.30 -23.58 -63.79
CA ALA A 75 13.94 -22.58 -64.66
C ALA A 75 13.09 -21.29 -64.50
N PRO A 76 13.61 -20.05 -64.72
CA PRO A 76 12.88 -18.80 -64.46
C PRO A 76 12.06 -18.34 -65.68
N PRO A 77 10.89 -17.68 -65.52
CA PRO A 77 10.73 -16.25 -65.91
C PRO A 77 9.61 -15.51 -65.11
N ALA A 78 9.32 -14.20 -65.15
CA ALA A 78 9.78 -12.99 -65.85
C ALA A 78 9.34 -11.74 -65.01
N PRO A 79 9.86 -10.52 -65.26
CA PRO A 79 9.64 -9.35 -64.43
C PRO A 79 8.46 -8.48 -64.90
N ILE A 80 7.61 -8.00 -63.98
CA ILE A 80 6.64 -6.91 -64.25
C ILE A 80 6.47 -5.99 -63.02
N ASP A 81 6.77 -4.71 -63.27
CA ASP A 81 6.45 -3.42 -62.63
C ASP A 81 6.48 -3.19 -61.12
N ALA A 82 7.35 -2.24 -60.77
CA ALA A 82 7.42 -1.53 -59.52
C ALA A 82 6.24 -0.54 -59.36
N GLY A 83 5.20 -0.97 -58.65
CA GLY A 83 4.29 -0.07 -57.96
C GLY A 83 4.86 0.26 -56.58
N VAL A 84 5.23 1.52 -56.35
CA VAL A 84 5.65 2.02 -55.04
C VAL A 84 4.46 1.91 -54.07
N ALA A 85 4.42 0.84 -53.27
CA ALA A 85 3.61 0.79 -52.07
C ALA A 85 4.38 1.53 -50.96
N GLY A 86 3.77 2.57 -50.40
CA GLY A 86 4.32 3.26 -49.23
C GLY A 86 4.55 2.30 -48.06
N PRO A 87 5.36 2.68 -47.07
CA PRO A 87 5.56 1.86 -45.87
C PRO A 87 4.18 1.49 -45.28
N PRO A 88 4.01 0.25 -44.80
CA PRO A 88 2.75 -0.16 -44.18
C PRO A 88 2.39 0.86 -43.09
N ALA A 89 1.11 1.26 -43.06
CA ALA A 89 0.58 2.04 -41.95
C ALA A 89 1.01 1.36 -40.64
N PRO A 90 1.39 2.14 -39.60
CA PRO A 90 1.76 1.56 -38.32
C PRO A 90 0.64 0.62 -37.89
N ALA A 91 1.01 -0.62 -37.58
CA ALA A 91 0.08 -1.59 -37.01
C ALA A 91 -0.65 -0.90 -35.86
N ALA A 92 -1.98 -1.03 -35.84
CA ALA A 92 -2.77 -0.67 -34.67
C ALA A 92 -2.05 -1.17 -33.42
N GLU A 93 -1.98 -0.31 -32.40
CA GLU A 93 -1.28 -0.59 -31.15
C GLU A 93 -1.56 -2.03 -30.69
N PRO A 94 -0.53 -2.79 -30.30
CA PRO A 94 -0.71 -4.19 -29.95
C PRO A 94 -1.73 -4.26 -28.82
N ASN A 95 -2.79 -5.04 -29.07
CA ASN A 95 -3.80 -5.51 -28.12
C ASN A 95 -3.30 -5.37 -26.67
N ALA A 96 -4.08 -4.68 -25.84
CA ALA A 96 -3.89 -4.62 -24.39
C ALA A 96 -3.32 -5.96 -23.90
N ARG A 97 -2.09 -5.93 -23.37
CA ARG A 97 -1.44 -7.16 -22.92
C ARG A 97 -2.41 -7.86 -21.95
N PRO A 98 -2.71 -9.15 -22.14
CA PRO A 98 -3.60 -9.84 -21.23
C PRO A 98 -3.06 -9.69 -19.80
N SER A 99 -3.95 -9.46 -18.84
CA SER A 99 -3.59 -9.33 -17.42
C SER A 99 -2.65 -10.48 -17.02
N PRO A 100 -1.60 -10.20 -16.23
CA PRO A 100 -0.72 -11.24 -15.75
C PRO A 100 -1.54 -12.27 -14.96
N ARG A 101 -1.25 -13.55 -15.22
CA ARG A 101 -1.87 -14.66 -14.52
C ARG A 101 -0.85 -15.28 -13.58
N LEU A 102 -1.27 -15.62 -12.38
CA LEU A 102 -0.46 -16.32 -11.40
C LEU A 102 -0.75 -17.83 -11.49
N LEU A 103 0.31 -18.64 -11.55
CA LEU A 103 0.22 -20.10 -11.62
C LEU A 103 0.90 -20.75 -10.42
N ILE A 104 0.16 -21.56 -9.66
CA ILE A 104 0.71 -22.43 -8.60
C ILE A 104 0.81 -23.83 -9.17
N THR A 105 2.02 -24.30 -9.49
CA THR A 105 2.22 -25.46 -10.36
C THR A 105 2.52 -26.77 -9.62
N GLY A 106 1.78 -27.84 -9.92
CA GLY A 106 2.08 -29.20 -9.48
C GLY A 106 1.86 -29.46 -7.98
N ALA A 107 0.93 -28.76 -7.33
CA ALA A 107 0.61 -28.92 -5.92
C ALA A 107 -0.44 -30.00 -5.66
N THR A 108 -0.58 -30.38 -4.38
CA THR A 108 -1.80 -30.99 -3.85
C THR A 108 -2.76 -29.86 -3.46
N ILE A 109 -3.87 -29.71 -4.17
CA ILE A 109 -4.83 -28.62 -3.95
C ILE A 109 -5.94 -29.13 -3.03
N LEU A 110 -6.06 -28.55 -1.84
CA LEU A 110 -7.16 -28.79 -0.92
C LEU A 110 -8.31 -27.85 -1.31
N THR A 111 -9.24 -28.35 -2.11
CA THR A 111 -10.28 -27.53 -2.74
C THR A 111 -11.40 -27.14 -1.79
N ASP A 112 -11.72 -28.04 -0.84
CA ASP A 112 -12.86 -27.90 0.07
C ASP A 112 -12.72 -28.85 1.28
N PHE A 113 -13.48 -28.57 2.34
CA PHE A 113 -13.60 -29.42 3.53
C PHE A 113 -15.08 -29.65 3.82
N VAL A 114 -15.54 -30.89 3.70
CA VAL A 114 -16.97 -31.23 3.73
C VAL A 114 -17.26 -32.27 4.80
N GLN A 115 -18.47 -32.22 5.36
CA GLN A 115 -18.95 -33.25 6.26
C GLN A 115 -19.58 -34.38 5.44
N GLY A 116 -19.02 -35.58 5.52
CA GLY A 116 -19.56 -36.77 4.88
C GLY A 116 -20.86 -37.27 5.53
N GLU A 117 -21.56 -38.20 4.88
CA GLU A 117 -22.83 -38.76 5.36
C GLU A 117 -22.73 -39.45 6.74
N ASN A 118 -21.52 -39.88 7.12
CA ASN A 118 -21.22 -40.49 8.41
C ASN A 118 -20.97 -39.46 9.55
N GLY A 119 -21.12 -38.17 9.25
CA GLY A 119 -20.87 -37.05 10.17
C GLY A 119 -19.40 -36.69 10.36
N ARG A 120 -18.46 -37.36 9.66
CA ARG A 120 -17.02 -37.05 9.73
C ARG A 120 -16.62 -36.02 8.70
N TRP A 121 -15.65 -35.19 9.06
CA TRP A 121 -15.04 -34.23 8.16
C TRP A 121 -14.05 -34.89 7.21
N GLU A 122 -14.15 -34.54 5.93
CA GLU A 122 -13.31 -35.05 4.83
C GLU A 122 -12.73 -33.87 4.03
N ALA A 123 -11.49 -34.01 3.57
CA ALA A 123 -10.82 -33.02 2.74
C ALA A 123 -10.90 -33.43 1.27
N MET A 124 -11.37 -32.53 0.42
CA MET A 124 -11.35 -32.70 -1.03
C MET A 124 -10.00 -32.24 -1.57
N ALA A 125 -9.25 -33.16 -2.19
CA ALA A 125 -7.90 -32.90 -2.67
C ALA A 125 -7.71 -33.28 -4.15
N LEU A 126 -6.96 -32.46 -4.88
CA LEU A 126 -6.50 -32.73 -6.23
C LEU A 126 -4.97 -32.79 -6.26
N ASP A 127 -4.43 -33.97 -6.50
CA ASP A 127 -2.99 -34.19 -6.59
C ASP A 127 -2.42 -33.70 -7.92
N GLU A 128 -1.12 -33.36 -7.92
CA GLU A 128 -0.34 -32.95 -9.11
C GLU A 128 -1.09 -31.97 -10.02
N SER A 129 -1.68 -30.96 -9.42
CA SER A 129 -2.56 -30.01 -10.09
C SER A 129 -2.00 -28.58 -10.03
N THR A 130 -2.46 -27.75 -10.96
CA THR A 130 -2.07 -26.36 -11.11
C THR A 130 -3.28 -25.45 -10.91
N VAL A 131 -3.19 -24.51 -9.98
CA VAL A 131 -4.17 -23.42 -9.82
C VAL A 131 -3.72 -22.22 -10.65
N ALA A 132 -4.61 -21.70 -11.48
CA ALA A 132 -4.43 -20.44 -12.17
C ALA A 132 -5.31 -19.36 -11.53
N VAL A 133 -4.71 -18.21 -11.22
CA VAL A 133 -5.38 -17.04 -10.66
C VAL A 133 -5.18 -15.86 -11.60
N GLN A 134 -6.26 -15.17 -11.96
CA GLN A 134 -6.23 -13.99 -12.81
C GLN A 134 -7.21 -12.95 -12.25
N ASP A 135 -6.76 -11.70 -12.15
CA ASP A 135 -7.53 -10.58 -11.60
C ASP A 135 -8.15 -10.92 -10.21
N GLY A 136 -7.38 -11.66 -9.39
CA GLY A 136 -7.74 -12.13 -8.05
C GLY A 136 -8.76 -13.28 -7.99
N ALA A 137 -9.23 -13.80 -9.13
CA ALA A 137 -10.14 -14.94 -9.18
C ALA A 137 -9.41 -16.20 -9.67
N VAL A 138 -9.83 -17.37 -9.17
CA VAL A 138 -9.40 -18.66 -9.70
C VAL A 138 -9.96 -18.82 -11.12
N GLU A 139 -9.08 -18.71 -12.12
CA GLU A 139 -9.41 -18.86 -13.53
C GLU A 139 -9.65 -20.32 -13.88
N GLY A 140 -8.86 -21.22 -13.28
CA GLY A 140 -8.91 -22.63 -13.59
C GLY A 140 -8.06 -23.49 -12.68
N ILE A 141 -8.41 -24.77 -12.64
CA ILE A 141 -7.63 -25.83 -12.00
C ILE A 141 -7.33 -26.87 -13.08
N TYR A 142 -6.05 -27.13 -13.32
CA TYR A 142 -5.59 -28.00 -14.41
C TYR A 142 -4.72 -29.11 -13.86
N ALA A 143 -4.72 -30.28 -14.52
CA ALA A 143 -3.64 -31.24 -14.30
C ALA A 143 -2.29 -30.59 -14.63
N ALA A 144 -1.24 -30.84 -13.83
CA ALA A 144 0.05 -30.18 -13.99
C ALA A 144 0.69 -30.44 -15.37
N SER A 145 0.36 -31.56 -16.02
CA SER A 145 0.82 -31.91 -17.37
C SER A 145 0.23 -31.03 -18.48
N ASN A 146 -0.86 -30.31 -18.22
CA ASN A 146 -1.68 -29.68 -19.25
C ASN A 146 -1.59 -28.14 -19.25
N VAL A 147 -0.85 -27.54 -18.31
CA VAL A 147 -0.75 -26.08 -18.22
C VAL A 147 0.21 -25.54 -19.28
N VAL A 148 -0.25 -24.55 -20.05
CA VAL A 148 0.59 -23.78 -20.98
C VAL A 148 0.92 -22.43 -20.32
N MET A 149 2.20 -22.20 -20.07
CA MET A 149 2.70 -20.94 -19.50
C MET A 149 2.79 -19.87 -20.57
N ARG A 150 2.37 -18.65 -20.22
CA ARG A 150 2.49 -17.44 -21.05
C ARG A 150 3.71 -16.63 -20.59
N PRO A 151 4.30 -15.77 -21.45
CA PRO A 151 5.47 -14.96 -21.07
C PRO A 151 5.29 -14.04 -19.86
N ASN A 152 4.05 -13.62 -19.55
CA ASN A 152 3.75 -12.74 -18.41
C ASN A 152 3.19 -13.51 -17.20
N ASP A 153 3.20 -14.85 -17.24
CA ASP A 153 2.70 -15.64 -16.10
C ASP A 153 3.68 -15.54 -14.92
N VAL A 154 3.14 -15.28 -13.74
CA VAL A 154 3.89 -15.33 -12.47
C VAL A 154 3.79 -16.74 -11.92
N VAL A 155 4.91 -17.45 -11.83
CA VAL A 155 4.91 -18.86 -11.41
C VAL A 155 5.37 -19.02 -9.95
N VAL A 156 4.59 -19.78 -9.19
CA VAL A 156 4.90 -20.31 -7.87
C VAL A 156 5.02 -21.84 -7.97
N THR A 157 6.13 -22.39 -7.49
CA THR A 157 6.35 -23.84 -7.52
C THR A 157 5.58 -24.53 -6.40
N GLY A 158 4.52 -25.26 -6.77
CA GLY A 158 3.69 -26.05 -5.86
C GLY A 158 4.12 -27.51 -5.70
N ARG A 159 5.07 -28.01 -6.51
CA ARG A 159 5.52 -29.40 -6.44
C ARG A 159 5.98 -29.79 -5.03
N GLY A 160 5.37 -30.86 -4.50
CA GLY A 160 5.62 -31.35 -3.13
C GLY A 160 5.04 -30.46 -2.03
N ARG A 161 4.10 -29.57 -2.37
CA ARG A 161 3.46 -28.62 -1.47
C ARG A 161 1.94 -28.76 -1.53
N PHE A 162 1.29 -28.17 -0.54
CA PHE A 162 -0.16 -28.11 -0.41
C PHE A 162 -0.66 -26.71 -0.72
N VAL A 163 -1.80 -26.59 -1.39
CA VAL A 163 -2.49 -25.31 -1.60
C VAL A 163 -3.81 -25.36 -0.86
N MET A 164 -4.10 -24.35 -0.06
CA MET A 164 -5.40 -24.20 0.62
C MET A 164 -5.82 -22.75 0.66
N VAL A 165 -7.11 -22.53 0.91
CA VAL A 165 -7.66 -21.21 1.25
C VAL A 165 -7.04 -20.69 2.54
N ALA A 166 -6.73 -19.40 2.60
CA ALA A 166 -6.24 -18.75 3.81
C ALA A 166 -7.36 -18.62 4.86
N PRO A 167 -7.11 -18.94 6.14
CA PRO A 167 -8.11 -18.90 7.19
C PRO A 167 -8.89 -17.59 7.36
N LEU A 168 -10.17 -17.70 7.70
CA LEU A 168 -11.05 -16.63 8.16
C LEU A 168 -11.31 -16.83 9.66
N VAL A 169 -11.20 -15.75 10.42
CA VAL A 169 -11.32 -15.80 11.89
C VAL A 169 -12.14 -14.62 12.40
N ILE A 170 -12.79 -14.80 13.55
CA ILE A 170 -13.45 -13.70 14.25
C ILE A 170 -12.39 -12.82 14.92
N GLY A 171 -12.49 -11.51 14.71
CA GLY A 171 -11.73 -10.53 15.45
C GLY A 171 -12.32 -10.33 16.84
N GLY A 172 -11.64 -10.83 17.87
CA GLY A 172 -11.99 -10.59 19.27
C GLY A 172 -11.48 -9.24 19.77
N GLY A 173 -11.89 -8.87 20.99
CA GLY A 173 -11.55 -7.59 21.60
C GLY A 173 -12.43 -6.44 21.11
N GLU A 174 -11.93 -5.22 21.20
CA GLU A 174 -12.57 -4.05 20.61
C GLU A 174 -12.37 -4.07 19.10
N GLY A 175 -13.45 -4.16 18.31
CA GLY A 175 -13.35 -4.35 16.85
C GLY A 175 -12.56 -3.25 16.13
N SER A 176 -12.63 -2.01 16.63
CA SER A 176 -11.84 -0.86 16.16
C SER A 176 -10.33 -1.10 16.20
N ALA A 177 -9.83 -1.84 17.19
CA ALA A 177 -8.40 -2.09 17.37
C ALA A 177 -7.80 -2.93 16.23
N TRP A 178 -8.62 -3.67 15.47
CA TRP A 178 -8.18 -4.38 14.25
C TRP A 178 -7.86 -3.43 13.09
N LEU A 179 -8.39 -2.21 13.09
CA LEU A 179 -8.14 -1.20 12.07
C LEU A 179 -6.86 -0.39 12.34
N GLU A 180 -6.24 -0.59 13.51
CA GLU A 180 -5.07 0.14 13.95
C GLU A 180 -3.75 -0.55 13.63
N GLY A 181 -2.68 0.24 13.52
CA GLY A 181 -1.30 -0.26 13.65
C GLY A 181 -0.90 -1.37 12.68
N GLY A 182 -1.58 -1.51 11.55
CA GLY A 182 -1.31 -2.60 10.59
C GLY A 182 -1.76 -3.99 11.07
N ARG A 183 -2.68 -4.10 12.04
CA ARG A 183 -3.14 -5.40 12.56
C ARG A 183 -3.69 -6.35 11.50
N LEU A 184 -4.37 -5.85 10.45
CA LEU A 184 -4.80 -6.68 9.33
C LEU A 184 -3.63 -7.15 8.44
N VAL A 185 -2.55 -6.38 8.36
CA VAL A 185 -1.31 -6.82 7.70
C VAL A 185 -0.66 -7.91 8.54
N ASP A 186 -0.57 -7.73 9.86
CA ASP A 186 -0.06 -8.75 10.80
C ASP A 186 -0.86 -10.06 10.69
N ALA A 187 -2.19 -9.97 10.57
CA ALA A 187 -3.07 -11.11 10.36
C ALA A 187 -2.76 -11.85 9.06
N LEU A 188 -2.67 -11.12 7.95
CA LEU A 188 -2.28 -11.73 6.68
C LEU A 188 -0.93 -12.40 6.79
N LEU A 189 0.07 -11.70 7.32
CA LEU A 189 1.40 -12.24 7.51
C LEU A 189 1.39 -13.45 8.46
N ALA A 190 0.43 -13.60 9.36
CA ALA A 190 0.26 -14.78 10.20
C ALA A 190 -0.38 -15.98 9.48
N GLY A 191 -0.83 -15.82 8.23
CA GLY A 191 -1.52 -16.84 7.45
C GLY A 191 -3.02 -16.59 7.30
N VAL A 192 -3.59 -15.57 7.95
CA VAL A 192 -5.04 -15.34 8.00
C VAL A 192 -5.51 -14.53 6.78
N GLY A 193 -6.41 -15.08 6.00
CA GLY A 193 -6.98 -14.45 4.80
C GLY A 193 -7.97 -13.33 5.10
N GLY A 194 -8.73 -13.43 6.19
CA GLY A 194 -9.75 -12.44 6.55
C GLY A 194 -10.09 -12.39 8.04
N ILE A 195 -10.49 -11.21 8.50
CA ILE A 195 -10.97 -10.94 9.85
C ILE A 195 -12.45 -10.56 9.79
N ILE A 196 -13.27 -11.31 10.53
CA ILE A 196 -14.70 -11.08 10.67
C ILE A 196 -14.94 -10.14 11.85
N LEU A 197 -15.60 -9.00 11.60
CA LEU A 197 -15.90 -7.96 12.58
C LEU A 197 -17.37 -7.56 12.51
N PRO A 198 -17.93 -6.91 13.56
CA PRO A 198 -19.28 -6.35 13.48
C PRO A 198 -19.43 -5.40 12.30
N ASP A 199 -20.60 -5.43 11.65
CA ASP A 199 -20.91 -4.63 10.46
C ASP A 199 -20.64 -3.13 10.67
N SER A 200 -20.98 -2.59 11.85
CA SER A 200 -20.71 -1.20 12.21
C SER A 200 -19.23 -0.80 12.17
N ILE A 201 -18.31 -1.77 12.36
CA ILE A 201 -16.86 -1.55 12.28
C ILE A 201 -16.40 -1.65 10.83
N VAL A 202 -16.92 -2.61 10.06
CA VAL A 202 -16.58 -2.81 8.64
C VAL A 202 -17.08 -1.65 7.78
N ASP A 203 -18.21 -1.04 8.17
CA ASP A 203 -18.77 0.17 7.57
C ASP A 203 -18.20 1.46 8.14
N SER A 204 -17.17 1.40 8.99
CA SER A 204 -16.50 2.60 9.48
C SER A 204 -15.66 3.27 8.40
N ARG A 205 -15.37 4.56 8.56
CA ARG A 205 -14.44 5.30 7.69
C ARG A 205 -13.05 4.67 7.67
N GLY A 206 -12.57 4.21 8.83
CA GLY A 206 -11.29 3.52 8.95
C GLY A 206 -11.23 2.26 8.10
N ALA A 207 -12.27 1.43 8.19
CA ALA A 207 -12.38 0.20 7.40
C ALA A 207 -12.46 0.48 5.89
N ARG A 208 -13.27 1.46 5.45
CA ARG A 208 -13.30 1.86 4.02
C ARG A 208 -11.93 2.31 3.51
N CYS A 209 -11.18 3.08 4.31
CA CYS A 209 -9.82 3.48 3.95
C CYS A 209 -8.89 2.27 3.80
N VAL A 210 -8.86 1.38 4.79
CA VAL A 210 -8.01 0.19 4.76
C VAL A 210 -8.35 -0.70 3.56
N SER A 211 -9.65 -0.95 3.32
CA SER A 211 -10.12 -1.69 2.15
C SER A 211 -9.70 -1.05 0.83
N ALA A 212 -9.80 0.28 0.70
CA ALA A 212 -9.35 0.98 -0.50
C ALA A 212 -7.83 0.87 -0.71
N ARG A 213 -7.03 0.96 0.37
CA ARG A 213 -5.57 0.79 0.31
C ARG A 213 -5.19 -0.64 -0.07
N THR A 214 -5.94 -1.65 0.39
CA THR A 214 -5.76 -3.05 -0.03
C THR A 214 -6.10 -3.25 -1.50
N LEU A 215 -7.23 -2.71 -1.97
CA LEU A 215 -7.63 -2.78 -3.38
C LEU A 215 -6.62 -2.11 -4.32
N ARG A 216 -6.03 -0.99 -3.90
CA ARG A 216 -4.95 -0.30 -4.60
C ARG A 216 -3.58 -0.98 -4.45
N LYS A 217 -3.52 -2.10 -3.74
CA LYS A 217 -2.31 -2.89 -3.47
C LYS A 217 -1.22 -2.13 -2.72
N GLU A 218 -1.58 -1.06 -2.01
CA GLU A 218 -0.65 -0.28 -1.17
C GLU A 218 -0.23 -1.07 0.07
N ILE A 219 -1.12 -1.93 0.58
CA ILE A 219 -0.87 -2.77 1.75
C ILE A 219 -1.37 -4.21 1.52
N PRO A 220 -0.58 -5.24 1.90
CA PRO A 220 -1.03 -6.63 1.88
C PRO A 220 -1.76 -6.95 3.19
N ALA A 221 -3.07 -6.74 3.24
CA ALA A 221 -3.89 -6.95 4.45
C ALA A 221 -4.87 -8.13 4.31
N ALA A 222 -5.28 -8.67 5.45
CA ALA A 222 -6.41 -9.59 5.56
C ALA A 222 -7.70 -8.86 5.17
N GLU A 223 -8.63 -9.56 4.51
CA GLU A 223 -9.91 -8.99 4.12
C GLU A 223 -10.77 -8.68 5.35
N LEU A 224 -11.43 -7.52 5.36
CA LEU A 224 -12.44 -7.19 6.35
C LEU A 224 -13.78 -7.79 5.91
N ILE A 225 -14.38 -8.61 6.77
CA ILE A 225 -15.63 -9.30 6.50
C ILE A 225 -16.64 -8.85 7.57
N ALA A 226 -17.78 -8.32 7.14
CA ALA A 226 -18.88 -8.01 8.04
C ALA A 226 -19.50 -9.31 8.56
N ALA A 227 -19.64 -9.40 9.89
CA ALA A 227 -20.36 -10.48 10.53
C ALA A 227 -21.83 -10.44 10.12
N ALA A 228 -22.37 -11.54 9.61
CA ALA A 228 -23.80 -11.64 9.34
C ALA A 228 -24.62 -11.56 10.63
N GLU A 229 -25.76 -10.86 10.59
CA GLU A 229 -26.62 -10.59 11.76
C GLU A 229 -27.08 -11.87 12.49
N ASP A 230 -27.19 -12.99 11.76
CA ASP A 230 -27.70 -14.28 12.25
C ASP A 230 -26.61 -15.36 12.42
N ALA A 231 -25.31 -15.03 12.37
CA ALA A 231 -24.21 -16.01 12.44
C ALA A 231 -24.02 -16.68 13.83
N GLY A 232 -24.98 -16.54 14.74
CA GLY A 232 -24.96 -17.06 16.10
C GLY A 232 -26.14 -17.97 16.40
N GLY A 233 -26.21 -19.13 15.77
CA GLY A 233 -27.08 -20.22 16.24
C GLY A 233 -26.55 -20.78 17.57
N GLU A 234 -27.43 -21.00 18.55
CA GLU A 234 -27.08 -21.48 19.90
C GLU A 234 -26.41 -22.88 19.93
N ASP A 235 -26.40 -23.61 18.80
CA ASP A 235 -25.91 -24.99 18.67
C ASP A 235 -24.61 -25.16 17.84
N GLU A 236 -24.03 -24.09 17.27
CA GLU A 236 -22.78 -24.20 16.49
C GLU A 236 -21.52 -24.07 17.36
N ALA A 237 -20.50 -24.88 17.05
CA ALA A 237 -19.20 -24.77 17.73
C ALA A 237 -18.64 -23.34 17.51
N PRO A 238 -18.13 -22.68 18.57
CA PRO A 238 -17.70 -21.29 18.45
C PRO A 238 -16.58 -21.19 17.42
N LEU A 239 -16.77 -20.30 16.45
CA LEU A 239 -15.81 -20.04 15.39
C LEU A 239 -14.47 -19.56 15.98
N PRO A 240 -13.34 -19.88 15.31
CA PRO A 240 -12.02 -19.45 15.75
C PRO A 240 -11.95 -17.93 15.92
N THR A 241 -11.61 -17.49 17.14
CA THR A 241 -11.50 -16.07 17.50
C THR A 241 -10.06 -15.72 17.85
N LEU A 242 -9.55 -14.59 17.36
CA LEU A 242 -8.22 -14.07 17.68
C LEU A 242 -8.31 -12.80 18.52
N SER A 243 -7.42 -12.64 19.49
CA SER A 243 -7.29 -11.39 20.24
C SER A 243 -6.40 -10.39 19.48
N THR A 244 -6.70 -9.11 19.64
CA THR A 244 -5.83 -7.99 19.24
C THR A 244 -4.62 -7.80 20.17
N ASP A 245 -4.56 -8.53 21.28
CA ASP A 245 -3.49 -8.41 22.26
C ASP A 245 -2.23 -9.16 21.82
N GLY A 246 -1.08 -8.47 21.91
CA GLY A 246 0.22 -9.05 21.56
C GLY A 246 0.41 -9.25 20.05
N ARG A 247 1.17 -10.28 19.66
CA ARG A 247 1.46 -10.61 18.24
C ARG A 247 0.37 -11.53 17.70
N VAL A 248 -0.20 -11.16 16.54
CA VAL A 248 -1.29 -11.93 15.90
C VAL A 248 -0.84 -13.36 15.56
N LEU A 249 0.40 -13.54 15.10
CA LEU A 249 0.99 -14.86 14.84
C LEU A 249 1.00 -15.75 16.09
N ASP A 250 1.38 -15.20 17.24
CA ASP A 250 1.45 -15.95 18.50
C ASP A 250 0.04 -16.27 19.03
N ALA A 251 -0.90 -15.32 18.90
CA ALA A 251 -2.30 -15.55 19.22
C ALA A 251 -2.90 -16.66 18.34
N PHE A 252 -2.63 -16.63 17.04
CA PHE A 252 -3.12 -17.63 16.10
C PHE A 252 -2.53 -19.01 16.35
N SER A 253 -1.22 -19.11 16.59
CA SER A 253 -0.57 -20.38 16.95
C SER A 253 -1.16 -20.99 18.21
N LYS A 254 -1.36 -20.18 19.26
CA LYS A 254 -1.98 -20.62 20.53
C LYS A 254 -3.41 -21.10 20.32
N MET A 255 -4.19 -20.39 19.51
CA MET A 255 -5.56 -20.76 19.18
C MET A 255 -5.60 -22.13 18.47
N LEU A 256 -4.83 -22.31 17.40
CA LEU A 256 -4.73 -23.58 16.68
C LEU A 256 -4.35 -24.74 17.62
N ALA A 257 -3.34 -24.53 18.47
CA ALA A 257 -2.88 -25.54 19.42
C ALA A 257 -3.89 -25.82 20.54
N ALA A 258 -4.70 -24.84 20.94
CA ALA A 258 -5.75 -25.02 21.94
C ALA A 258 -6.91 -25.85 21.38
N ARG A 259 -7.32 -25.59 20.14
CA ARG A 259 -8.40 -26.32 19.45
C ARG A 259 -8.05 -27.80 19.26
N VAL A 260 -6.86 -28.11 18.75
CA VAL A 260 -6.37 -29.50 18.61
C VAL A 260 -6.27 -30.20 19.98
N ARG A 261 -5.76 -29.52 21.02
CA ARG A 261 -5.73 -30.10 22.38
C ARG A 261 -7.12 -30.29 22.99
N GLY A 262 -8.10 -29.49 22.57
CA GLY A 262 -9.51 -29.62 22.93
C GLY A 262 -10.20 -30.82 22.29
N GLY A 263 -9.52 -31.55 21.40
CA GLY A 263 -10.02 -32.76 20.76
C GLY A 263 -10.68 -32.53 19.39
N GLU A 264 -10.64 -31.30 18.87
CA GLU A 264 -11.09 -31.02 17.51
C GLU A 264 -10.18 -31.71 16.49
N SER A 265 -10.77 -32.37 15.51
CA SER A 265 -9.98 -33.02 14.46
C SER A 265 -9.35 -31.97 13.53
N ASN A 266 -8.20 -32.27 12.93
CA ASN A 266 -7.51 -31.31 12.07
C ASN A 266 -8.39 -30.86 10.88
N ILE A 267 -9.11 -31.78 10.23
CA ILE A 267 -9.96 -31.46 9.06
C ILE A 267 -11.14 -30.58 9.49
N GLU A 268 -11.76 -30.89 10.62
CA GLU A 268 -12.82 -30.06 11.22
C GLU A 268 -12.32 -28.66 11.54
N LEU A 269 -11.13 -28.54 12.14
CA LEU A 269 -10.51 -27.24 12.41
C LEU A 269 -10.27 -26.46 11.11
N LEU A 270 -9.78 -27.11 10.04
CA LEU A 270 -9.58 -26.46 8.74
C LEU A 270 -10.92 -26.01 8.13
N ALA A 271 -11.99 -26.79 8.26
CA ALA A 271 -13.33 -26.38 7.84
C ALA A 271 -13.83 -25.15 8.63
N ASN A 272 -13.64 -25.16 9.95
CA ASN A 272 -13.96 -24.05 10.87
C ASN A 272 -13.12 -22.79 10.64
N LEU A 273 -12.00 -22.92 9.91
CA LEU A 273 -11.14 -21.81 9.51
C LEU A 273 -11.38 -21.36 8.08
N THR A 274 -12.15 -22.07 7.25
CA THR A 274 -12.25 -21.74 5.82
C THR A 274 -13.71 -21.70 5.38
N ARG A 275 -14.26 -22.86 5.02
CA ARG A 275 -15.61 -23.01 4.47
C ARG A 275 -16.69 -22.46 5.40
N ILE A 276 -16.72 -22.92 6.65
CA ILE A 276 -17.81 -22.61 7.60
C ILE A 276 -17.94 -21.10 7.84
N PRO A 277 -16.88 -20.38 8.24
CA PRO A 277 -16.99 -18.93 8.44
C PRO A 277 -17.32 -18.19 7.13
N ALA A 278 -16.88 -18.68 5.97
CA ALA A 278 -17.22 -18.07 4.68
C ALA A 278 -18.72 -18.21 4.36
N GLU A 279 -19.28 -19.42 4.54
CA GLU A 279 -20.71 -19.71 4.32
C GLU A 279 -21.58 -18.96 5.32
N ALA A 280 -21.20 -18.92 6.60
CA ALA A 280 -21.93 -18.23 7.66
C ALA A 280 -22.07 -16.72 7.40
N ASN A 281 -21.13 -16.12 6.66
CA ASN A 281 -21.14 -14.71 6.29
C ASN A 281 -21.63 -14.45 4.86
N GLY A 282 -22.24 -15.45 4.20
CA GLY A 282 -22.80 -15.29 2.85
C GLY A 282 -21.76 -15.08 1.75
N ARG A 283 -20.50 -15.46 2.01
CA ARG A 283 -19.34 -15.27 1.12
C ARG A 283 -18.63 -16.62 0.83
N PRO A 284 -19.34 -17.68 0.39
CA PRO A 284 -18.76 -19.03 0.21
C PRO A 284 -17.56 -19.06 -0.76
N GLU A 285 -17.45 -18.09 -1.65
CA GLU A 285 -16.34 -17.93 -2.59
C GLU A 285 -15.01 -17.58 -1.92
N LEU A 286 -15.02 -17.17 -0.65
CA LEU A 286 -13.81 -16.96 0.14
C LEU A 286 -13.31 -18.26 0.80
N GLY A 287 -14.18 -19.27 0.96
CA GLY A 287 -13.90 -20.48 1.74
C GLY A 287 -13.45 -21.69 0.92
N THR A 288 -13.47 -21.62 -0.42
CA THR A 288 -13.19 -22.76 -1.30
C THR A 288 -12.27 -22.40 -2.47
N ILE A 289 -11.61 -23.40 -3.08
CA ILE A 289 -10.86 -23.24 -4.33
C ILE A 289 -11.67 -23.80 -5.48
N THR A 290 -12.48 -22.94 -6.10
CA THR A 290 -13.32 -23.27 -7.26
C THR A 290 -13.24 -22.18 -8.32
N ILE A 291 -13.58 -22.48 -9.57
CA ILE A 291 -13.49 -21.50 -10.67
C ILE A 291 -14.40 -20.31 -10.38
N GLY A 292 -13.86 -19.10 -10.52
CA GLY A 292 -14.54 -17.84 -10.22
C GLY A 292 -14.43 -17.39 -8.77
N ALA A 293 -14.02 -18.27 -7.85
CA ALA A 293 -13.81 -17.92 -6.45
C ALA A 293 -12.63 -16.95 -6.29
N ARG A 294 -12.68 -16.09 -5.27
CA ARG A 294 -11.65 -15.06 -4.99
C ARG A 294 -10.99 -15.24 -3.61
N PRO A 295 -10.54 -16.44 -3.23
CA PRO A 295 -9.86 -16.62 -1.95
C PRO A 295 -8.43 -16.08 -2.01
N LYS A 296 -7.92 -15.62 -0.87
CA LYS A 296 -6.46 -15.59 -0.65
C LYS A 296 -5.98 -17.02 -0.47
N LEU A 297 -4.87 -17.40 -1.10
CA LEU A 297 -4.36 -18.78 -1.04
C LEU A 297 -3.05 -18.87 -0.28
N LEU A 298 -2.88 -19.96 0.45
CA LEU A 298 -1.62 -20.36 1.07
C LEU A 298 -1.00 -21.51 0.28
N VAL A 299 0.29 -21.41 0.01
CA VAL A 299 1.12 -22.52 -0.46
C VAL A 299 1.98 -23.00 0.71
N LEU A 300 1.79 -24.24 1.15
CA LEU A 300 2.34 -24.79 2.38
C LEU A 300 3.35 -25.89 2.10
N GLU A 301 4.48 -25.90 2.81
CA GLU A 301 5.49 -26.96 2.67
C GLU A 301 5.08 -28.27 3.35
N ALA A 302 4.25 -28.18 4.39
CA ALA A 302 3.76 -29.33 5.15
C ALA A 302 2.26 -29.55 4.95
N ASN A 303 1.81 -30.79 5.14
CA ASN A 303 0.41 -31.18 5.02
C ASN A 303 -0.44 -30.59 6.17
N PRO A 304 -1.35 -29.63 5.91
CA PRO A 304 -2.16 -29.03 6.97
C PRO A 304 -3.18 -30.01 7.56
N ILE A 305 -3.54 -31.08 6.84
CA ILE A 305 -4.46 -32.12 7.32
C ILE A 305 -3.81 -32.94 8.45
N GLU A 306 -2.49 -33.13 8.39
CA GLU A 306 -1.73 -33.81 9.44
C GLU A 306 -1.30 -32.85 10.56
N ASN A 307 -0.99 -31.61 10.22
CA ASN A 307 -0.55 -30.59 11.16
C ASN A 307 -1.06 -29.19 10.78
N PRO A 308 -2.14 -28.68 11.42
CA PRO A 308 -2.70 -27.38 11.11
C PRO A 308 -1.76 -26.20 11.41
N GLN A 309 -0.69 -26.41 12.22
CA GLN A 309 0.33 -25.38 12.45
C GLN A 309 1.11 -25.04 11.17
N ALA A 310 1.06 -25.88 10.13
CA ALA A 310 1.67 -25.60 8.82
C ALA A 310 1.21 -24.26 8.21
N ILE A 311 -0.01 -23.81 8.53
CA ILE A 311 -0.58 -22.53 8.12
C ILE A 311 0.32 -21.35 8.48
N LEU A 312 1.04 -21.44 9.61
CA LEU A 312 1.83 -20.34 10.17
C LEU A 312 3.17 -20.12 9.43
N ASP A 313 3.62 -21.06 8.60
CA ASP A 313 4.86 -20.94 7.82
C ASP A 313 4.63 -21.22 6.32
N PRO A 314 3.84 -20.36 5.64
CA PRO A 314 3.57 -20.56 4.22
C PRO A 314 4.86 -20.36 3.40
N PHE A 315 5.04 -21.22 2.39
CA PHE A 315 6.06 -21.05 1.36
C PHE A 315 5.78 -19.83 0.49
N ALA A 316 4.50 -19.60 0.18
CA ALA A 316 4.03 -18.42 -0.51
C ALA A 316 2.59 -18.11 -0.11
N MET A 317 2.22 -16.84 -0.23
CA MET A 317 0.83 -16.37 -0.12
C MET A 317 0.43 -15.75 -1.46
N VAL A 318 -0.71 -16.15 -1.99
CA VAL A 318 -1.30 -15.54 -3.18
C VAL A 318 -2.34 -14.53 -2.72
N ILE A 319 -2.08 -13.28 -3.07
CA ILE A 319 -2.89 -12.12 -2.72
C ILE A 319 -3.27 -11.46 -4.05
N ASP A 320 -4.53 -11.61 -4.43
CA ASP A 320 -5.04 -11.21 -5.74
C ASP A 320 -4.23 -11.84 -6.89
N ASP A 321 -3.51 -11.04 -7.66
CA ASP A 321 -2.67 -11.44 -8.79
C ASP A 321 -1.16 -11.51 -8.43
N ARG A 322 -0.80 -11.31 -7.15
CA ARG A 322 0.57 -11.32 -6.65
C ARG A 322 0.86 -12.55 -5.79
N ALA A 323 2.09 -13.03 -5.87
CA ALA A 323 2.64 -14.00 -4.92
C ALA A 323 3.67 -13.34 -4.00
N ALA A 324 3.36 -13.25 -2.70
CA ALA A 324 4.37 -12.98 -1.68
C ALA A 324 5.11 -14.28 -1.37
N ARG A 325 6.42 -14.33 -1.60
CA ARG A 325 7.24 -15.55 -1.40
C ARG A 325 7.82 -15.59 0.02
N LYS A 326 8.25 -16.77 0.51
CA LYS A 326 8.79 -16.97 1.86
C LYS A 326 9.77 -15.88 2.33
N ALA A 327 10.74 -15.50 1.49
CA ALA A 327 11.70 -14.45 1.84
C ALA A 327 11.04 -13.08 2.08
N GLU A 328 10.09 -12.72 1.23
CA GLU A 328 9.32 -11.47 1.36
C GLU A 328 8.41 -11.51 2.59
N ILE A 329 7.71 -12.62 2.82
CA ILE A 329 6.86 -12.83 4.00
C ILE A 329 7.68 -12.66 5.28
N LEU A 330 8.89 -13.23 5.33
CA LEU A 330 9.79 -13.10 6.49
C LEU A 330 10.26 -11.66 6.70
N VAL A 331 10.62 -10.95 5.63
CA VAL A 331 11.00 -9.53 5.71
C VAL A 331 9.83 -8.67 6.20
N LEU A 332 8.62 -8.91 5.69
CA LEU A 332 7.42 -8.19 6.09
C LEU A 332 7.02 -8.51 7.53
N ARG A 333 7.13 -9.77 7.97
CA ARG A 333 6.92 -10.17 9.38
C ARG A 333 7.92 -9.46 10.29
N GLN A 334 9.19 -9.42 9.91
CA GLN A 334 10.20 -8.71 10.68
C GLN A 334 9.89 -7.20 10.73
N ALA A 335 9.46 -6.60 9.62
CA ALA A 335 9.05 -5.20 9.59
C ALA A 335 7.82 -4.92 10.48
N SER A 336 6.84 -5.82 10.47
CA SER A 336 5.65 -5.79 11.33
C SER A 336 6.03 -5.89 12.83
N ASP A 337 6.89 -6.84 13.20
CA ASP A 337 7.37 -7.01 14.57
C ASP A 337 8.13 -5.76 15.07
N ARG A 338 8.98 -5.18 14.21
CA ARG A 338 9.65 -3.91 14.50
C ARG A 338 8.65 -2.77 14.67
N GLY A 339 7.62 -2.73 13.82
CA GLY A 339 6.53 -1.77 13.90
C GLY A 339 5.77 -1.85 15.22
N LEU A 340 5.52 -3.06 15.73
CA LEU A 340 4.91 -3.26 17.04
C LEU A 340 5.76 -2.63 18.15
N GLY A 341 7.07 -2.91 18.16
CA GLY A 341 7.98 -2.33 19.15
C GLY A 341 8.05 -0.80 19.08
N VAL A 342 8.05 -0.21 17.87
CA VAL A 342 8.02 1.25 17.70
C VAL A 342 6.72 1.85 18.21
N ARG A 343 5.58 1.22 17.93
CA ARG A 343 4.27 1.69 18.44
C ARG A 343 4.25 1.73 19.96
N GLU A 344 4.74 0.67 20.60
CA GLU A 344 4.86 0.60 22.06
C GLU A 344 5.80 1.69 22.61
N GLN A 345 6.95 1.91 21.95
CA GLN A 345 7.91 2.94 22.33
C GLN A 345 7.30 4.35 22.20
N VAL A 346 6.72 4.68 21.04
CA VAL A 346 6.10 5.98 20.74
C VAL A 346 4.97 6.28 21.72
N ALA A 347 4.14 5.30 22.06
CA ALA A 347 3.06 5.47 23.05
C ALA A 347 3.60 5.91 24.43
N GLY A 348 4.84 5.53 24.77
CA GLY A 348 5.55 5.95 25.99
C GLY A 348 6.29 7.28 25.88
N GLU A 349 6.58 7.78 24.68
CA GLU A 349 7.36 9.02 24.48
C GLU A 349 6.56 10.26 24.91
N ARG A 350 7.25 11.17 25.60
CA ARG A 350 6.72 12.44 26.10
C ARG A 350 7.79 13.53 25.91
N PRO A 351 7.52 14.60 25.15
CA PRO A 351 8.40 15.76 25.12
C PRO A 351 8.57 16.34 26.53
N ALA A 352 9.79 16.72 26.89
CA ALA A 352 10.13 17.19 28.22
C ALA A 352 9.68 18.65 28.42
N VAL A 353 8.39 18.85 28.67
CA VAL A 353 7.76 20.17 28.88
C VAL A 353 7.11 20.23 30.25
N GLU A 354 7.26 21.34 30.98
CA GLU A 354 6.69 21.53 32.32
C GLU A 354 5.15 21.62 32.31
N SER A 355 4.57 22.20 31.24
CA SER A 355 3.13 22.34 31.07
C SER A 355 2.77 22.13 29.60
N PRO A 356 2.81 20.88 29.10
CA PRO A 356 2.47 20.59 27.73
C PRO A 356 0.98 20.87 27.50
N GLY A 357 0.65 21.48 26.37
CA GLY A 357 -0.70 21.45 25.84
C GLY A 357 -1.10 20.04 25.38
N PRO A 358 -2.10 19.90 24.51
CA PRO A 358 -2.52 18.60 23.99
C PRO A 358 -1.33 17.85 23.37
N LEU A 359 -1.09 16.64 23.88
CA LEU A 359 -0.06 15.74 23.40
C LEU A 359 -0.61 14.83 22.30
N ARG A 360 0.16 14.68 21.23
CA ARG A 360 -0.22 13.82 20.09
C ARG A 360 0.93 12.92 19.70
N TRP A 361 0.58 11.76 19.18
CA TRP A 361 1.53 10.83 18.59
C TRP A 361 1.26 10.69 17.12
N TRP A 362 2.32 10.46 16.36
CA TRP A 362 2.23 10.16 14.95
C TRP A 362 3.04 8.90 14.66
N LEU A 363 2.58 8.16 13.67
CA LEU A 363 3.27 7.00 13.13
C LEU A 363 3.39 7.20 11.62
N ASN A 364 4.59 6.92 11.11
CA ASN A 364 4.84 6.78 9.69
C ASN A 364 5.02 5.29 9.39
N THR A 365 4.25 4.80 8.43
CA THR A 365 4.39 3.43 7.94
C THR A 365 4.99 3.45 6.54
N THR A 366 6.24 2.99 6.42
CA THR A 366 6.82 2.56 5.15
C THR A 366 6.91 1.04 5.13
N GLN A 367 7.07 0.42 3.94
CA GLN A 367 7.19 -1.04 3.79
C GLN A 367 8.41 -1.67 4.51
N GLY A 368 9.34 -0.87 5.05
CA GLY A 368 10.58 -1.38 5.68
C GLY A 368 10.94 -0.80 7.04
N GLN A 369 10.43 0.38 7.39
CA GLN A 369 10.77 1.10 8.62
C GLN A 369 9.53 1.78 9.20
N VAL A 370 9.40 1.67 10.53
CA VAL A 370 8.41 2.42 11.29
C VAL A 370 9.14 3.51 12.04
N PHE A 371 8.72 4.74 11.80
CA PHE A 371 9.11 5.92 12.54
C PHE A 371 7.88 6.43 13.27
N GLY A 372 8.07 7.01 14.43
CA GLY A 372 6.99 7.71 15.09
C GLY A 372 7.50 8.69 16.09
N GLY A 373 6.59 9.45 16.67
CA GLY A 373 6.99 10.47 17.61
C GLY A 373 5.81 11.01 18.40
N ALA A 374 6.15 11.89 19.32
CA ALA A 374 5.21 12.63 20.14
C ALA A 374 5.49 14.13 19.98
N VAL A 375 4.44 14.94 19.88
CA VAL A 375 4.52 16.40 19.78
C VAL A 375 3.62 17.02 20.84
N ALA A 376 4.15 17.99 21.56
CA ALA A 376 3.43 18.80 22.53
C ALA A 376 3.37 20.25 22.05
N SER A 377 2.16 20.77 21.87
CA SER A 377 1.97 22.19 21.60
C SER A 377 2.16 23.00 22.88
N VAL A 378 2.90 24.10 22.77
CA VAL A 378 3.10 25.10 23.83
C VAL A 378 2.55 26.45 23.35
N GLU A 379 2.41 27.41 24.25
CA GLU A 379 1.98 28.77 23.90
C GLU A 379 2.93 29.44 22.88
N ARG A 380 2.39 30.42 22.13
CA ARG A 380 3.12 31.27 21.17
C ARG A 380 3.77 30.54 19.98
N GLY A 381 3.09 29.55 19.42
CA GLY A 381 3.58 28.88 18.21
C GLY A 381 4.88 28.12 18.45
N ARG A 382 4.99 27.44 19.60
CA ARG A 382 6.09 26.55 19.95
C ARG A 382 5.61 25.10 19.98
N LEU A 383 6.40 24.19 19.41
CA LEU A 383 6.19 22.75 19.44
C LEU A 383 7.43 22.07 20.01
N ASP A 384 7.26 21.21 21.01
CA ASP A 384 8.32 20.37 21.54
C ASP A 384 8.03 18.93 21.10
N TYR A 385 9.04 18.23 20.58
CA TYR A 385 8.83 16.91 20.00
C TYR A 385 9.91 15.90 20.37
N VAL A 386 9.51 14.64 20.26
CA VAL A 386 10.41 13.50 20.27
C VAL A 386 10.03 12.62 19.10
N ALA A 387 11.02 12.19 18.32
CA ALA A 387 10.86 11.19 17.28
C ALA A 387 11.79 10.02 17.53
N VAL A 388 11.34 8.81 17.21
CA VAL A 388 12.08 7.57 17.37
C VAL A 388 11.95 6.71 16.10
N SER A 389 13.02 6.04 15.72
CA SER A 389 13.01 5.00 14.69
C SER A 389 13.16 3.61 15.32
N GLY A 390 12.54 2.63 14.68
CA GLY A 390 12.71 1.23 15.06
C GLY A 390 14.08 0.66 14.69
N GLU A 391 14.29 -0.61 15.07
CA GLU A 391 15.41 -1.40 14.56
C GLU A 391 15.53 -1.32 13.03
N PRO A 392 16.75 -1.37 12.46
CA PRO A 392 18.03 -1.60 13.13
C PRO A 392 18.80 -0.32 13.48
N ARG A 393 18.32 0.88 13.13
CA ARG A 393 19.10 2.12 13.31
C ARG A 393 18.90 2.78 14.67
N PHE A 394 17.73 2.64 15.30
CA PHE A 394 17.43 3.26 16.61
C PHE A 394 17.86 4.72 16.68
N ASP A 395 17.23 5.53 15.84
CA ASP A 395 17.42 6.95 15.82
C ASP A 395 16.45 7.58 16.82
N ARG A 396 16.91 8.59 17.55
CA ARG A 396 16.07 9.39 18.42
C ARG A 396 16.38 10.86 18.19
N ALA A 397 15.35 11.63 17.85
CA ALA A 397 15.43 13.07 17.75
C ALA A 397 14.60 13.70 18.87
N VAL A 398 15.15 14.70 19.56
CA VAL A 398 14.40 15.57 20.47
C VAL A 398 14.58 16.97 19.97
N GLY A 399 13.49 17.74 19.88
CA GLY A 399 13.63 19.10 19.43
C GLY A 399 12.52 20.04 19.89
N VAL A 400 12.78 21.31 19.60
CA VAL A 400 11.88 22.43 19.83
C VAL A 400 11.83 23.25 18.55
N LEU A 401 10.62 23.49 18.05
CA LEU A 401 10.35 24.32 16.89
C LEU A 401 9.52 25.55 17.31
N ARG A 402 9.85 26.72 16.78
CA ARG A 402 9.21 28.00 17.10
C ARG A 402 8.90 28.76 15.81
N LEU A 403 7.64 29.19 15.67
CA LEU A 403 7.19 29.96 14.52
C LEU A 403 7.81 31.36 14.50
N ASP A 404 7.75 32.05 15.63
CA ASP A 404 8.24 33.42 15.81
C ASP A 404 9.09 33.47 17.10
N PRO A 405 10.40 33.15 17.06
CA PRO A 405 11.22 33.22 18.26
C PRO A 405 11.41 34.67 18.72
N GLU A 406 11.68 34.86 20.00
CA GLU A 406 12.19 36.13 20.49
C GLU A 406 13.59 36.41 19.92
N ALA A 407 13.97 37.69 19.83
CA ALA A 407 15.27 38.08 19.27
C ALA A 407 16.44 37.35 19.96
N GLY A 408 17.27 36.67 19.16
CA GLY A 408 18.41 35.88 19.64
C GLY A 408 18.06 34.47 20.11
N GLN A 409 16.79 34.06 20.07
CA GLN A 409 16.36 32.68 20.30
C GLN A 409 16.31 31.89 18.98
N PRO A 410 16.55 30.57 19.02
CA PRO A 410 16.53 29.75 17.83
C PRO A 410 15.13 29.35 17.37
N ASN A 411 14.95 29.20 16.05
CA ASN A 411 13.73 28.67 15.43
C ASN A 411 13.62 27.17 15.66
N LEU A 412 14.71 26.45 15.44
CA LEU A 412 14.81 25.01 15.63
C LEU A 412 15.98 24.73 16.58
N GLU A 413 15.72 23.91 17.58
CA GLU A 413 16.73 23.19 18.35
C GLU A 413 16.44 21.70 18.19
N LEU A 414 17.42 20.92 17.74
CA LEU A 414 17.27 19.47 17.57
C LEU A 414 18.53 18.76 18.04
N ASP A 415 18.36 17.77 18.91
CA ASP A 415 19.36 16.81 19.30
C ASP A 415 19.01 15.46 18.67
N TYR A 416 19.84 14.99 17.74
CA TYR A 416 19.74 13.68 17.11
C TYR A 416 20.77 12.71 17.71
N SER A 417 20.27 11.56 18.14
CA SER A 417 21.05 10.45 18.67
C SER A 417 20.80 9.21 17.81
N GLY A 418 21.81 8.76 17.07
CA GLY A 418 21.70 7.58 16.20
C GLY A 418 22.90 7.40 15.26
N PRO A 419 23.02 6.25 14.59
CA PRO A 419 24.06 5.99 13.60
C PRO A 419 23.80 6.71 12.26
N PRO A 420 24.84 7.06 11.48
CA PRO A 420 26.26 6.85 11.79
C PRO A 420 26.83 7.88 12.79
N GLU A 421 26.20 9.05 12.93
CA GLU A 421 26.69 10.14 13.79
C GLU A 421 25.53 10.81 14.52
N SER A 422 25.77 11.15 15.79
CA SER A 422 24.86 11.97 16.59
C SER A 422 25.24 13.44 16.44
N PHE A 423 24.25 14.33 16.40
CA PHE A 423 24.46 15.74 16.10
C PHE A 423 23.41 16.62 16.77
N ARG A 424 23.75 17.89 16.94
CA ARG A 424 22.87 18.96 17.40
C ARG A 424 22.74 20.02 16.33
N ILE A 425 21.53 20.49 16.10
CA ILE A 425 21.21 21.59 15.18
C ILE A 425 20.55 22.71 15.97
N VAL A 426 21.03 23.93 15.77
CA VAL A 426 20.41 25.16 16.28
C VAL A 426 20.30 26.16 15.13
N THR A 427 19.11 26.66 14.85
CA THR A 427 18.89 27.65 13.76
C THR A 427 18.52 29.01 14.32
N THR A 428 19.05 30.09 13.76
CA THR A 428 18.76 31.47 14.17
C THR A 428 18.34 32.32 12.97
N PRO A 429 17.24 33.08 13.03
CA PRO A 429 16.86 33.98 11.94
C PRO A 429 17.93 35.03 11.63
N THR A 430 18.15 35.32 10.35
CA THR A 430 18.99 36.41 9.84
C THR A 430 18.22 37.27 8.85
N GLU A 431 18.77 38.44 8.47
CA GLU A 431 18.14 39.32 7.46
C GLU A 431 17.99 38.62 6.09
N ASP A 432 18.90 37.70 5.77
CA ASP A 432 18.95 36.99 4.48
C ASP A 432 18.42 35.53 4.56
N GLY A 433 17.94 35.06 5.72
CA GLY A 433 17.46 33.69 5.89
C GLY A 433 17.58 33.14 7.31
N LEU A 434 18.14 31.94 7.46
CA LEU A 434 18.43 31.30 8.76
C LEU A 434 19.90 30.89 8.81
N ALA A 435 20.60 31.31 9.86
CA ALA A 435 21.91 30.78 10.23
C ALA A 435 21.75 29.44 10.95
N VAL A 436 22.70 28.53 10.75
CA VAL A 436 22.66 27.16 11.30
C VAL A 436 23.96 26.87 12.02
N ASP A 437 23.87 26.46 13.28
CA ASP A 437 24.95 25.82 14.02
C ASP A 437 24.70 24.31 14.06
N LEU A 438 25.50 23.54 13.31
CA LEU A 438 25.49 22.07 13.30
C LEU A 438 26.71 21.55 14.05
N GLN A 439 26.49 20.89 15.18
CA GLN A 439 27.53 20.28 16.01
C GLN A 439 27.43 18.76 15.95
N ILE A 440 28.44 18.10 15.41
CA ILE A 440 28.52 16.62 15.42
C ILE A 440 29.27 16.22 16.69
N VAL A 441 28.75 15.25 17.46
CA VAL A 441 29.24 14.86 18.81
C VAL A 441 30.74 14.48 18.85
N SER A 442 31.41 14.34 17.69
CA SER A 442 32.84 14.04 17.54
C SER A 442 33.64 15.00 16.64
N ARG A 443 33.07 16.14 16.19
CA ARG A 443 33.74 17.09 15.28
C ARG A 443 33.44 18.55 15.66
N GLU A 444 34.28 19.47 15.22
CA GLU A 444 33.96 20.90 15.29
C GLU A 444 32.77 21.22 14.38
N ALA A 445 32.04 22.29 14.72
CA ALA A 445 30.83 22.70 14.00
C ALA A 445 31.12 22.98 12.52
N ILE A 446 30.22 22.57 11.64
CA ILE A 446 30.33 22.79 10.20
C ILE A 446 29.32 23.86 9.79
N GLU A 447 29.77 24.95 9.17
CA GLU A 447 28.87 25.84 8.41
C GLU A 447 28.43 25.09 7.14
N ALA A 448 27.20 24.57 7.15
CA ALA A 448 26.66 23.79 6.03
C ALA A 448 26.00 24.72 5.01
N ALA A 449 26.62 24.85 3.83
CA ALA A 449 25.96 25.28 2.60
C ALA A 449 25.88 24.05 1.67
N SER A 450 24.75 23.34 1.67
CA SER A 450 24.56 22.13 0.87
C SER A 450 23.31 22.26 -0.01
N PRO A 451 23.40 21.98 -1.31
CA PRO A 451 22.23 21.92 -2.17
C PRO A 451 21.46 20.62 -1.90
N GLY A 452 20.24 20.75 -1.38
CA GLY A 452 19.10 19.87 -1.70
C GLY A 452 19.33 18.41 -2.09
N SER A 453 18.86 17.45 -1.29
CA SER A 453 18.41 16.15 -1.83
C SER A 453 17.05 16.33 -2.52
N SER A 454 16.83 15.69 -3.67
CA SER A 454 15.56 15.75 -4.42
C SER A 454 14.49 14.76 -3.92
N PHE A 455 14.77 13.95 -2.90
CA PHE A 455 13.82 12.97 -2.36
C PHE A 455 12.72 13.62 -1.48
N PRO A 456 11.56 12.98 -1.32
CA PRO A 456 10.46 13.49 -0.47
C PRO A 456 10.84 13.51 1.03
N PRO A 457 10.42 14.54 1.81
CA PRO A 457 10.67 14.61 3.25
C PRO A 457 9.93 13.50 3.99
N ILE A 458 10.60 12.80 4.91
CA ILE A 458 9.96 11.69 5.65
C ILE A 458 9.56 12.06 7.09
N VAL A 459 10.11 13.14 7.71
CA VAL A 459 9.94 13.34 9.17
C VAL A 459 9.60 14.77 9.64
N ASP A 460 9.90 15.85 8.91
CA ASP A 460 9.68 17.23 9.43
C ASP A 460 8.30 17.82 9.11
N LEU A 461 7.71 17.41 7.98
CA LEU A 461 6.54 18.12 7.43
C LEU A 461 5.32 18.13 8.36
N ALA A 462 5.01 17.03 9.06
CA ALA A 462 3.83 17.01 9.94
C ALA A 462 3.95 18.02 11.10
N ILE A 463 5.17 18.23 11.61
CA ILE A 463 5.46 19.18 12.69
C ILE A 463 5.39 20.62 12.15
N ASP A 464 6.01 20.88 10.99
CA ASP A 464 5.92 22.18 10.32
C ASP A 464 4.48 22.57 9.97
N LEU A 465 3.68 21.62 9.47
CA LEU A 465 2.27 21.85 9.16
C LEU A 465 1.45 22.18 10.41
N ASP A 466 1.73 21.52 11.54
CA ASP A 466 1.06 21.83 12.81
C ASP A 466 1.49 23.21 13.35
N LEU A 467 2.73 23.63 13.10
CA LEU A 467 3.22 24.96 13.42
C LEU A 467 2.46 26.04 12.62
N HIS A 468 2.22 25.78 11.34
CA HIS A 468 1.52 26.69 10.42
C HIS A 468 0.00 26.49 10.37
N ARG A 469 -0.57 25.67 11.27
CA ARG A 469 -1.98 25.23 11.21
C ARG A 469 -2.98 26.38 11.11
N GLU A 470 -2.78 27.48 11.84
CA GLU A 470 -3.75 28.59 11.86
C GLU A 470 -3.83 29.27 10.49
N ARG A 471 -2.67 29.45 9.83
CA ARG A 471 -2.57 30.03 8.50
C ARG A 471 -3.16 29.09 7.44
N LEU A 472 -2.90 27.79 7.56
CA LEU A 472 -3.50 26.77 6.69
C LEU A 472 -5.02 26.76 6.86
N MET A 473 -5.53 26.64 8.08
CA MET A 473 -6.97 26.59 8.35
C MET A 473 -7.73 27.85 7.92
N ALA A 474 -7.11 29.04 8.03
CA ALA A 474 -7.74 30.31 7.66
C ALA A 474 -7.66 30.66 6.17
N SER A 475 -6.74 30.05 5.41
CA SER A 475 -6.61 30.35 3.97
C SER A 475 -7.82 29.81 3.21
N GLU A 476 -8.30 30.47 2.15
CA GLU A 476 -9.35 29.93 1.25
C GLU A 476 -8.82 29.58 -0.15
N GLY A 477 -7.61 30.02 -0.46
CA GLY A 477 -6.98 29.83 -1.77
C GLY A 477 -5.64 29.13 -1.69
N VAL A 478 -4.91 29.17 -2.80
CA VAL A 478 -3.55 28.65 -2.88
C VAL A 478 -2.67 29.37 -1.85
N LEU A 479 -1.95 28.58 -1.06
CA LEU A 479 -1.03 29.06 -0.04
C LEU A 479 0.38 28.55 -0.35
N GLU A 480 1.36 29.44 -0.40
CA GLU A 480 2.77 29.06 -0.48
C GLU A 480 3.47 29.32 0.86
N ILE A 481 4.23 28.33 1.31
CA ILE A 481 5.03 28.37 2.53
C ILE A 481 6.46 27.97 2.17
N ASP A 482 7.42 28.81 2.52
CA ASP A 482 8.84 28.48 2.46
C ASP A 482 9.23 27.88 3.81
N LEU A 483 9.68 26.63 3.81
CA LEU A 483 10.19 25.93 4.99
C LEU A 483 11.67 25.58 4.79
N GLN A 484 12.39 25.38 5.89
CA GLN A 484 13.72 24.79 5.83
C GLN A 484 13.63 23.30 6.12
N GLU A 485 14.11 22.48 5.19
CA GLU A 485 14.12 21.04 5.36
C GLU A 485 15.53 20.58 5.75
N LEU A 486 15.61 19.77 6.81
CA LEU A 486 16.81 18.98 7.11
C LEU A 486 16.95 17.83 6.12
N LEU A 487 17.95 17.91 5.25
CA LEU A 487 18.26 16.92 4.24
C LEU A 487 19.21 15.88 4.85
N TYR A 488 18.66 14.72 5.17
CA TYR A 488 19.40 13.60 5.75
C TYR A 488 19.25 12.35 4.88
N GLY A 489 20.37 11.82 4.39
CA GLY A 489 20.44 10.63 3.54
C GLY A 489 21.82 9.99 3.57
N ASN A 490 22.16 9.15 2.58
CA ASN A 490 23.51 8.57 2.44
C ASN A 490 24.59 9.62 2.03
N GLY A 491 24.32 10.91 2.19
CA GLY A 491 25.16 12.05 1.81
C GLY A 491 25.38 13.03 2.97
N PRO A 492 26.04 14.19 2.72
CA PRO A 492 26.25 15.21 3.75
C PRO A 492 24.91 15.75 4.28
N ILE A 493 24.85 16.05 5.57
CA ILE A 493 23.71 16.71 6.20
C ILE A 493 23.62 18.13 5.63
N GLY A 494 22.48 18.46 5.02
CA GLY A 494 22.22 19.76 4.43
C GLY A 494 20.94 20.39 4.97
N LEU A 495 20.84 21.71 4.87
CA LEU A 495 19.58 22.43 5.05
C LEU A 495 19.29 23.16 3.74
N GLY A 496 18.10 22.94 3.20
CA GLY A 496 17.65 23.57 1.95
C GLY A 496 16.33 24.29 2.16
N PRO A 497 16.15 25.52 1.64
CA PRO A 497 14.82 26.10 1.54
C PRO A 497 13.99 25.26 0.57
N ARG A 498 12.78 24.90 0.97
CA ARG A 498 11.78 24.26 0.10
C ARG A 498 10.52 25.10 0.11
N ARG A 499 10.00 25.34 -1.10
CA ARG A 499 8.70 25.96 -1.25
C ARG A 499 7.63 24.88 -1.36
N PHE A 500 6.65 24.97 -0.47
CA PHE A 500 5.47 24.14 -0.46
C PHE A 500 4.29 24.94 -0.99
N ARG A 501 3.57 24.39 -1.96
CA ARG A 501 2.31 24.96 -2.46
C ARG A 501 1.15 24.10 -2.02
N PHE A 502 0.22 24.70 -1.30
CA PHE A 502 -1.02 24.09 -0.84
C PHE A 502 -2.18 24.59 -1.68
N THR A 503 -2.90 23.67 -2.31
CA THR A 503 -4.14 23.95 -3.03
C THR A 503 -5.29 23.26 -2.30
N PRO A 504 -6.37 23.97 -1.93
CA PRO A 504 -7.47 23.34 -1.20
C PRO A 504 -8.17 22.33 -2.11
N ILE A 505 -8.55 21.19 -1.53
CA ILE A 505 -9.34 20.15 -2.20
C ILE A 505 -10.62 19.94 -1.39
N GLU A 506 -11.74 19.74 -2.08
CA GLU A 506 -12.99 19.27 -1.46
C GLU A 506 -12.77 17.87 -0.87
N PRO A 507 -13.06 17.62 0.42
CA PRO A 507 -12.83 16.31 1.04
C PRO A 507 -13.50 15.14 0.28
N GLU A 508 -14.65 15.38 -0.33
CA GLU A 508 -15.41 14.42 -1.13
C GLU A 508 -14.76 14.08 -2.47
N ALA A 509 -13.73 14.83 -2.90
CA ALA A 509 -12.93 14.49 -4.08
C ALA A 509 -11.87 13.40 -3.78
N CYS A 510 -11.62 13.09 -2.50
CA CYS A 510 -10.56 12.16 -2.07
C CYS A 510 -11.02 10.99 -1.16
N PRO A 511 -12.22 10.39 -1.30
CA PRO A 511 -12.63 9.26 -0.48
C PRO A 511 -11.86 7.97 -0.86
N PRO A 512 -11.86 6.96 0.02
CA PRO A 512 -12.43 6.98 1.37
C PRO A 512 -11.43 7.40 2.46
N CYS A 513 -10.14 7.47 2.16
CA CYS A 513 -9.11 7.75 3.18
C CYS A 513 -9.11 9.19 3.71
N PHE A 514 -9.72 10.13 2.99
CA PHE A 514 -9.86 11.53 3.41
C PHE A 514 -11.31 11.91 3.74
N GLU A 515 -12.19 10.93 3.87
CA GLU A 515 -13.59 11.17 4.23
C GLU A 515 -13.72 11.75 5.65
N GLY A 516 -14.50 12.82 5.78
CA GLY A 516 -14.84 13.42 7.08
C GLY A 516 -13.72 14.23 7.74
N PHE A 517 -12.67 14.56 7.00
CA PHE A 517 -11.70 15.57 7.42
C PHE A 517 -12.29 16.97 7.19
N GLU A 518 -11.96 17.91 8.09
CA GLU A 518 -12.50 19.27 8.03
C GLU A 518 -11.93 20.05 6.84
N ARG A 519 -10.71 19.67 6.43
CA ARG A 519 -9.99 20.30 5.32
C ARG A 519 -8.98 19.35 4.72
N VAL A 520 -8.87 19.38 3.39
CA VAL A 520 -7.90 18.59 2.64
C VAL A 520 -7.12 19.51 1.71
N TRP A 521 -5.82 19.28 1.61
CA TRP A 521 -4.89 20.05 0.78
C TRP A 521 -4.15 19.13 -0.17
N SER A 522 -4.08 19.55 -1.44
CA SER A 522 -3.05 19.08 -2.35
C SER A 522 -1.78 19.85 -2.01
N LEU A 523 -0.70 19.13 -1.78
CA LEU A 523 0.61 19.68 -1.50
C LEU A 523 1.53 19.37 -2.66
N GLU A 524 2.13 20.41 -3.24
CA GLU A 524 3.25 20.30 -4.17
C GLU A 524 4.53 20.77 -3.48
N VAL A 525 5.58 19.95 -3.56
CA VAL A 525 6.93 20.31 -3.12
C VAL A 525 7.68 20.83 -4.33
N LEU A 526 8.04 22.11 -4.34
CA LEU A 526 8.67 22.74 -5.50
C LEU A 526 10.19 22.65 -5.43
N ASP A 527 10.81 22.28 -6.55
CA ASP A 527 12.24 22.42 -6.79
C ASP A 527 12.49 23.80 -7.40
N THR A 528 12.96 24.72 -6.57
CA THR A 528 13.28 26.10 -6.98
C THR A 528 14.63 26.23 -7.67
N ASP A 529 15.46 25.20 -7.62
CA ASP A 529 16.78 25.19 -8.26
C ASP A 529 16.70 24.69 -9.72
N ALA A 530 15.59 24.03 -10.09
CA ALA A 530 15.30 23.65 -11.46
C ALA A 530 14.90 24.86 -12.34
N GLU A 531 15.40 24.89 -13.57
CA GLU A 531 14.97 25.84 -14.60
C GLU A 531 14.31 25.10 -15.78
N PRO A 532 12.98 25.19 -15.96
CA PRO A 532 12.00 25.90 -15.12
C PRO A 532 11.73 25.20 -13.78
N ILE A 533 11.18 25.95 -12.81
CA ILE A 533 10.73 25.42 -11.51
C ILE A 533 9.86 24.19 -11.75
N SER A 534 10.16 23.10 -11.04
CA SER A 534 9.50 21.81 -11.21
C SER A 534 8.89 21.31 -9.90
N VAL A 535 8.00 20.32 -9.98
CA VAL A 535 7.42 19.65 -8.80
C VAL A 535 8.29 18.45 -8.47
N ALA A 536 8.94 18.48 -7.31
CA ALA A 536 9.80 17.39 -6.81
C ALA A 536 8.99 16.25 -6.17
N GLY A 537 7.78 16.54 -5.71
CA GLY A 537 6.89 15.54 -5.12
C GLY A 537 5.53 16.14 -4.79
N THR A 538 4.55 15.25 -4.55
CA THR A 538 3.21 15.64 -4.16
C THR A 538 2.75 14.87 -2.93
N ALA A 539 1.85 15.47 -2.17
CA ALA A 539 1.17 14.81 -1.08
C ALA A 539 -0.28 15.30 -0.96
N THR A 540 -1.12 14.49 -0.31
CA THR A 540 -2.45 14.91 0.15
C THR A 540 -2.42 15.02 1.65
N VAL A 541 -2.76 16.19 2.19
CA VAL A 541 -2.69 16.51 3.62
C VAL A 541 -4.10 16.76 4.14
N ALA A 542 -4.49 16.04 5.19
CA ALA A 542 -5.80 16.12 5.80
C ALA A 542 -5.74 16.71 7.20
N PHE A 543 -6.66 17.62 7.49
CA PHE A 543 -6.79 18.28 8.77
C PHE A 543 -8.05 17.80 9.52
N ARG A 544 -7.90 17.61 10.83
CA ARG A 544 -9.00 17.30 11.75
C ARG A 544 -8.81 18.05 13.06
N ALA A 545 -9.85 18.73 13.52
CA ALA A 545 -9.82 19.55 14.73
C ALA A 545 -8.70 20.62 14.70
N GLY A 546 -8.58 21.28 13.55
CA GLY A 546 -7.62 22.34 13.22
C GLY A 546 -6.19 21.89 12.98
N ARG A 547 -5.89 20.59 12.80
CA ARG A 547 -4.51 20.06 12.81
C ARG A 547 -4.25 18.98 11.77
N PRO A 548 -3.01 18.81 11.26
CA PRO A 548 -2.69 17.73 10.34
C PRO A 548 -2.83 16.38 11.05
N SER A 549 -3.68 15.51 10.51
CA SER A 549 -3.97 14.20 11.10
C SER A 549 -3.67 13.03 10.16
N ARG A 550 -3.52 13.30 8.85
CA ARG A 550 -3.16 12.29 7.85
C ARG A 550 -2.45 12.93 6.67
N ILE A 551 -1.38 12.30 6.20
CA ILE A 551 -0.64 12.71 5.02
C ILE A 551 -0.37 11.48 4.16
N GLN A 552 -0.68 11.57 2.87
CA GLN A 552 -0.29 10.60 1.85
C GLN A 552 0.74 11.23 0.94
N PHE A 553 1.98 10.78 0.97
CA PHE A 553 3.01 11.20 0.01
C PHE A 553 3.03 10.26 -1.18
N MET A 554 3.05 10.82 -2.38
CA MET A 554 3.21 10.06 -3.61
C MET A 554 4.70 9.91 -3.93
N THR A 555 5.29 8.78 -3.52
CA THR A 555 6.72 8.51 -3.71
C THR A 555 6.98 7.46 -4.78
N GLY A 556 6.71 7.81 -6.04
CA GLY A 556 6.91 6.89 -7.17
C GLY A 556 5.97 5.68 -7.12
N ILE A 557 6.51 4.51 -6.74
CA ILE A 557 5.79 3.21 -6.84
C ILE A 557 4.82 2.99 -5.68
N ASP A 558 5.19 3.36 -4.45
CA ASP A 558 4.36 3.13 -3.25
C ASP A 558 4.14 4.45 -2.51
N PRO A 559 2.91 4.73 -2.03
CA PRO A 559 2.66 5.91 -1.21
C PRO A 559 3.18 5.72 0.22
N VAL A 560 3.71 6.79 0.81
CA VAL A 560 4.08 6.84 2.23
C VAL A 560 2.97 7.51 3.01
N TRP A 561 2.52 6.86 4.07
CA TRP A 561 1.43 7.34 4.92
C TRP A 561 1.97 7.80 6.28
N VAL A 562 1.60 9.02 6.66
CA VAL A 562 1.83 9.57 8.00
C VAL A 562 0.49 9.79 8.65
N ASP A 563 0.32 9.25 9.83
CA ASP A 563 -0.96 9.17 10.48
C ASP A 563 -0.85 9.50 11.96
N GLU A 564 -1.81 10.27 12.47
CA GLU A 564 -1.98 10.47 13.90
C GLU A 564 -2.37 9.16 14.60
N TYR A 565 -1.76 8.88 15.75
CA TYR A 565 -1.96 7.66 16.53
C TYR A 565 -2.55 7.95 17.94
N PRO A 566 -3.56 7.19 18.40
CA PRO A 566 -4.29 6.11 17.71
C PRO A 566 -5.19 6.62 16.56
N GLN A 567 -5.39 5.77 15.55
CA GLN A 567 -6.00 6.15 14.27
C GLN A 567 -7.53 6.08 14.22
N VAL A 568 -8.20 5.60 15.27
CA VAL A 568 -9.66 5.38 15.21
C VAL A 568 -10.41 6.45 15.98
N ASP A 569 -11.25 7.20 15.25
CA ASP A 569 -12.35 8.04 15.73
C ASP A 569 -12.13 8.85 17.01
N ARG A 570 -11.10 9.70 17.06
CA ARG A 570 -11.11 10.82 18.03
C ARG A 570 -11.94 11.99 17.51
N ILE A 571 -13.19 12.05 17.97
CA ILE A 571 -13.72 13.29 18.55
C ILE A 571 -13.83 13.04 20.05
N PRO A 572 -13.10 13.81 20.88
CA PRO A 572 -13.75 14.32 22.08
C PRO A 572 -13.50 15.82 22.15
N LEU A 573 -14.51 16.61 21.78
CA LEU A 573 -14.61 18.02 22.14
C LEU A 573 -16.07 18.31 22.54
N ASP A 574 -16.48 17.66 23.64
CA ASP A 574 -16.93 18.32 24.88
C ASP A 574 -16.90 17.33 26.05
#